data_AF-A0A7S0IV30-F1
#
_entry.id   AF-A0A7S0IV30-F1
#
_cell.length_a   1.000
_cell.length_b   1.000
_cell.length_c   1.000
_cell.angle_alpha   90.00
_cell.angle_beta   90.00
_cell.angle_gamma   90.00
#
_symmetry.space_group_name_H-M   'P 1'
#
loop_
_entity.id
_entity.type
_entity.pdbx_description
1 polymer ?
#
loop_
_entity_poly.entity_id
_entity_poly.type
_entity_poly.pdbx_seq_one_letter_code
_entity_poly.pdbx_strand_id
1 'polypeptide(L)'
;GKESAVLTQYLMSLSDEQGGSDPRVADAIVGAYLWFERSALRGYERRKANSPWSDGGKSGETDKVLVAAGAAAPPLWARFYAIEAYPTTTPIFCSRGCVDDPKLMRTAWPGGFAEISPERRNGYSWLGTWAEERVIEAFDAWSDTHAFEWEPAGSNTP
;
A
#
# COMPACT_ATOMS: atom_id res chain seq x y z
N GLY A 1 0.56 -3.67 1.66
CA GLY A 1 2.02 -3.79 1.74
C GLY A 1 2.67 -3.13 2.95
N LYS A 2 2.07 -3.06 4.15
CA LYS A 2 2.77 -2.45 5.31
C LYS A 2 4.08 -3.19 5.64
N GLU A 3 4.00 -4.52 5.75
CA GLU A 3 5.17 -5.30 6.17
C GLU A 3 6.26 -5.32 5.08
N SER A 4 5.86 -5.35 3.81
CA SER A 4 6.78 -5.23 2.68
C SER A 4 7.52 -3.88 2.68
N ALA A 5 6.90 -2.79 3.15
CA ALA A 5 7.56 -1.49 3.23
C ALA A 5 8.69 -1.49 4.27
N VAL A 6 8.47 -2.15 5.41
CA VAL A 6 9.51 -2.35 6.44
C VAL A 6 10.65 -3.20 5.92
N LEU A 7 10.33 -4.30 5.21
CA LEU A 7 11.36 -5.16 4.62
C LEU A 7 12.18 -4.44 3.55
N THR A 8 11.52 -3.64 2.70
CA THR A 8 12.22 -2.87 1.65
C THR A 8 13.16 -1.84 2.26
N GLN A 9 12.72 -1.14 3.31
CA GLN A 9 13.58 -0.24 4.07
C GLN A 9 14.79 -0.97 4.67
N TYR A 10 14.57 -2.15 5.24
CA TYR A 10 15.66 -2.97 5.76
C TYR A 10 16.64 -3.40 4.66
N LEU A 11 16.17 -3.77 3.46
CA LEU A 11 17.04 -4.12 2.35
C LEU A 11 17.90 -2.93 1.89
N MET A 12 17.36 -1.71 1.88
CA MET A 12 18.15 -0.51 1.60
C MET A 12 19.24 -0.30 2.64
N SER A 13 18.92 -0.39 3.94
CA SER A 13 19.93 -0.31 5.00
C SER A 13 20.99 -1.41 4.90
N LEU A 14 20.58 -2.64 4.57
CA LEU A 14 21.51 -3.76 4.34
C LEU A 14 22.43 -3.51 3.15
N SER A 15 21.90 -2.94 2.07
CA SER A 15 22.69 -2.56 0.89
C SER A 15 23.75 -1.53 1.25
N ASP A 16 23.38 -0.50 2.02
CA ASP A 16 24.32 0.55 2.47
C ASP A 16 25.45 -0.05 3.31
N GLU A 17 25.12 -0.93 4.26
CA GLU A 17 26.09 -1.63 5.12
C GLU A 17 27.07 -2.51 4.31
N GLN A 18 26.62 -3.05 3.17
CA GLN A 18 27.41 -3.91 2.29
C GLN A 18 28.10 -3.14 1.14
N GLY A 19 28.04 -1.80 1.15
CA GLY A 19 28.64 -0.95 0.12
C GLY A 19 27.99 -1.08 -1.26
N GLY A 20 26.72 -1.45 -1.33
CA GLY A 20 25.94 -1.44 -2.56
C GLY A 20 26.32 -2.50 -3.60
N SER A 21 27.05 -3.54 -3.20
CA SER A 21 27.74 -4.44 -4.15
C SER A 21 26.97 -5.70 -4.55
N ASP A 22 25.88 -6.07 -3.86
CA ASP A 22 25.07 -7.25 -4.22
C ASP A 22 23.93 -6.87 -5.19
N PRO A 23 24.05 -7.18 -6.49
CA PRO A 23 23.03 -6.83 -7.48
C PRO A 23 21.67 -7.46 -7.19
N ARG A 24 21.62 -8.60 -6.48
CA ARG A 24 20.35 -9.27 -6.14
C ARG A 24 19.56 -8.48 -5.08
N VAL A 25 20.26 -7.81 -4.17
CA VAL A 25 19.64 -6.94 -3.17
C VAL A 25 19.13 -5.68 -3.84
N ALA A 26 19.94 -5.08 -4.73
CA ALA A 26 19.51 -3.93 -5.54
C ALA A 26 18.26 -4.25 -6.38
N ASP A 27 18.25 -5.36 -7.12
CA ASP A 27 17.09 -5.80 -7.91
C ASP A 27 15.83 -5.97 -7.06
N ALA A 28 15.97 -6.52 -5.85
CA ALA A 28 14.85 -6.69 -4.92
C ALA A 28 14.31 -5.33 -4.42
N ILE A 29 15.18 -4.38 -4.12
CA ILE A 29 14.81 -3.02 -3.70
C ILE A 29 14.08 -2.32 -4.84
N VAL A 30 14.65 -2.31 -6.04
CA VAL A 30 14.04 -1.68 -7.23
C VAL A 30 12.69 -2.31 -7.54
N GLY A 31 12.59 -3.65 -7.54
CA GLY A 31 11.33 -4.35 -7.78
C GLY A 31 10.25 -3.98 -6.76
N ALA A 32 10.63 -3.87 -5.49
CA ALA A 32 9.73 -3.42 -4.42
C ALA A 32 9.29 -1.96 -4.63
N TYR A 33 10.21 -1.03 -4.91
CA TYR A 33 9.91 0.36 -5.21
C TYR A 33 8.90 0.49 -6.36
N LEU A 34 9.16 -0.19 -7.49
CA LEU A 34 8.28 -0.18 -8.65
C LEU A 34 6.88 -0.72 -8.32
N TRP A 35 6.80 -1.75 -7.46
CA TRP A 35 5.52 -2.25 -7.00
C TRP A 35 4.80 -1.26 -6.08
N PHE A 36 5.51 -0.57 -5.19
CA PHE A 36 4.93 0.45 -4.31
C PHE A 36 4.42 1.68 -5.06
N GLU A 37 5.15 2.14 -6.07
CA GLU A 37 4.71 3.22 -6.95
C GLU A 37 3.41 2.86 -7.69
N ARG A 38 3.33 1.64 -8.24
CA ARG A 38 2.14 1.17 -8.97
C ARG A 38 0.94 0.90 -8.05
N SER A 39 1.19 0.39 -6.85
CA SER A 39 0.13 0.03 -5.91
C SER A 39 -0.43 1.21 -5.11
N ALA A 40 0.12 2.42 -5.29
CA ALA A 40 -0.33 3.62 -4.62
C ALA A 40 -1.79 3.97 -5.00
N LEU A 41 -2.64 4.07 -3.98
CA LEU A 41 -4.05 4.43 -4.08
C LEU A 41 -4.17 5.95 -3.87
N ARG A 42 -4.41 6.68 -4.96
CA ARG A 42 -4.39 8.15 -5.00
C ARG A 42 -5.79 8.75 -5.06
N GLY A 43 -5.89 10.05 -4.77
CA GLY A 43 -7.12 10.83 -4.97
C GLY A 43 -8.08 10.87 -3.77
N TYR A 44 -7.79 10.13 -2.69
CA TYR A 44 -8.68 10.00 -1.53
C TYR A 44 -7.93 10.17 -0.21
N GLU A 45 -8.61 10.78 0.75
CA GLU A 45 -8.15 10.92 2.13
C GLU A 45 -9.07 10.11 3.06
N ARG A 46 -8.47 9.44 4.05
CA ARG A 46 -9.24 8.75 5.09
C ARG A 46 -9.60 9.70 6.22
N ARG A 47 -10.89 9.87 6.49
CA ARG A 47 -11.42 10.72 7.57
C ARG A 47 -12.31 9.94 8.53
N LYS A 48 -12.62 10.54 9.68
CA LYS A 48 -13.69 10.08 10.57
C LYS A 48 -14.92 10.94 10.34
N ALA A 49 -16.04 10.32 10.01
CA ALA A 49 -17.35 10.97 9.93
C ALA A 49 -18.16 10.70 11.20
N ASN A 50 -18.96 11.67 11.64
CA ASN A 50 -19.95 11.48 12.71
C ASN A 50 -21.12 10.65 12.17
N SER A 51 -20.89 9.36 12.03
CA SER A 51 -21.81 8.37 11.49
C SER A 51 -21.83 7.19 12.46
N PRO A 52 -22.74 7.18 13.43
CA PRO A 52 -22.86 6.08 14.37
C PRO A 52 -23.16 4.77 13.65
N TRP A 53 -22.56 3.68 14.12
CA TRP A 53 -22.77 2.35 13.58
C TRP A 53 -22.87 1.32 14.71
N SER A 54 -23.56 0.22 14.42
CA SER A 54 -23.61 -0.97 15.27
C SER A 54 -23.58 -2.21 14.38
N ASP A 55 -22.68 -3.14 14.68
CA ASP A 55 -22.43 -4.35 13.89
C ASP A 55 -21.83 -5.44 14.79
N GLY A 56 -22.41 -6.64 14.77
CA GLY A 56 -21.89 -7.81 15.49
C GLY A 56 -21.70 -7.62 17.00
N GLY A 57 -22.56 -6.83 17.65
CA GLY A 57 -22.47 -6.51 19.09
C GLY A 57 -21.43 -5.45 19.44
N LYS A 58 -20.83 -4.80 18.44
CA LYS A 58 -19.98 -3.61 18.63
C LYS A 58 -20.67 -2.39 18.08
N SER A 59 -20.30 -1.22 18.58
CA SER A 59 -20.77 0.07 18.08
C SER A 59 -19.67 1.12 18.13
N GLY A 60 -19.90 2.23 17.42
CA GLY A 60 -19.05 3.41 17.49
C GLY A 60 -19.80 4.64 17.00
N GLU A 61 -19.46 5.80 17.56
CA GLU A 61 -20.08 7.11 17.21
C GLU A 61 -19.53 7.68 15.89
N THR A 62 -18.37 7.20 15.45
CA THR A 62 -17.71 7.65 14.22
C THR A 62 -17.34 6.49 13.32
N ASP A 63 -17.37 6.76 12.02
CA ASP A 63 -17.02 5.80 10.98
C ASP A 63 -15.83 6.32 10.16
N LYS A 64 -14.90 5.43 9.83
CA LYS A 64 -13.81 5.75 8.89
C LYS A 64 -14.37 5.75 7.49
N VAL A 65 -14.23 6.86 6.79
CA VAL A 65 -14.69 7.06 5.41
C VAL A 65 -13.53 7.50 4.52
N LEU A 66 -13.67 7.30 3.21
CA LEU A 66 -12.80 7.89 2.20
C LEU A 66 -13.50 9.09 1.57
N VAL A 67 -12.79 10.21 1.51
CA VAL A 67 -13.28 11.45 0.91
C VAL A 67 -12.39 11.78 -0.27
N ALA A 68 -12.97 12.11 -1.42
CA ALA A 68 -12.22 12.58 -2.58
C ALA A 68 -11.47 13.87 -2.21
N ALA A 69 -10.15 13.86 -2.43
CA ALA A 69 -9.25 14.96 -2.08
C ALA A 69 -8.35 15.37 -3.26
N GLY A 70 -8.48 14.71 -4.41
CA GLY A 70 -7.76 15.07 -5.63
C GLY A 70 -6.28 14.66 -5.61
N ALA A 71 -5.53 15.12 -6.60
CA ALA A 71 -4.15 14.68 -6.85
C ALA A 71 -3.15 15.07 -5.76
N ALA A 72 -3.45 16.11 -4.97
CA ALA A 72 -2.59 16.58 -3.88
C ALA A 72 -2.73 15.74 -2.58
N ALA A 73 -3.68 14.80 -2.54
CA ALA A 73 -3.83 13.92 -1.39
C ALA A 73 -2.62 12.97 -1.27
N PRO A 74 -2.06 12.78 -0.06
CA PRO A 74 -1.01 11.79 0.15
C PRO A 74 -1.45 10.40 -0.33
N PRO A 75 -0.57 9.64 -1.01
CA PRO A 75 -0.90 8.31 -1.47
C PRO A 75 -1.21 7.38 -0.30
N LEU A 76 -2.20 6.52 -0.48
CA LEU A 76 -2.51 5.45 0.47
C LEU A 76 -2.06 4.11 -0.10
N TRP A 77 -1.74 3.17 0.77
CA TRP A 77 -1.55 1.77 0.41
C TRP A 77 -2.49 0.90 1.20
N ALA A 78 -3.14 -0.04 0.49
CA ALA A 78 -3.91 -1.08 1.15
C ALA A 78 -2.99 -1.98 1.97
N ARG A 79 -3.55 -2.56 3.03
CA ARG A 79 -2.82 -3.50 3.86
C ARG A 79 -2.48 -4.75 3.08
N PHE A 80 -3.44 -5.23 2.30
CA PHE A 80 -3.38 -6.43 1.48
C PHE A 80 -3.67 -6.10 0.02
N TYR A 81 -3.02 -6.82 -0.87
CA TYR A 81 -3.25 -6.80 -2.31
C TYR A 81 -3.36 -8.25 -2.80
N ALA A 82 -4.09 -8.47 -3.88
CA ALA A 82 -4.19 -9.78 -4.51
C ALA A 82 -2.83 -10.20 -5.09
N ILE A 83 -2.55 -11.50 -5.02
CA ILE A 83 -1.42 -12.10 -5.75
C ILE A 83 -1.93 -12.49 -7.12
N GLU A 84 -1.51 -11.75 -8.12
CA GLU A 84 -1.97 -11.86 -9.50
C GLU A 84 -0.82 -11.58 -10.48
N ALA A 85 -1.10 -11.61 -11.78
CA ALA A 85 -0.08 -11.32 -12.79
C ALA A 85 0.39 -9.87 -12.68
N TYR A 86 1.68 -9.68 -12.41
CA TYR A 86 2.34 -8.37 -12.48
C TYR A 86 2.15 -7.77 -13.89
N PRO A 87 1.84 -6.45 -14.02
CA PRO A 87 1.92 -5.39 -13.02
C PRO A 87 0.62 -5.07 -12.27
N THR A 88 -0.37 -5.97 -12.28
CA THR A 88 -1.67 -5.68 -11.67
C THR A 88 -1.57 -5.62 -10.14
N THR A 89 -2.19 -4.59 -9.54
CA THR A 89 -2.20 -4.38 -8.09
C THR A 89 -3.63 -4.12 -7.60
N THR A 90 -4.33 -5.18 -7.22
CA THR A 90 -5.71 -5.06 -6.72
C THR A 90 -5.73 -5.02 -5.18
N PRO A 91 -6.24 -3.95 -4.54
CA PRO A 91 -6.34 -3.91 -3.07
C PRO A 91 -7.37 -4.91 -2.57
N ILE A 92 -7.18 -5.40 -1.33
CA ILE A 92 -8.14 -6.29 -0.68
C ILE A 92 -8.62 -5.68 0.64
N PHE A 93 -9.94 -5.62 0.79
CA PHE A 93 -10.65 -5.32 2.03
C PHE A 93 -11.53 -6.51 2.41
N CYS A 94 -11.69 -6.77 3.71
CA CYS A 94 -12.34 -7.99 4.15
C CYS A 94 -13.16 -7.80 5.45
N SER A 95 -14.43 -8.23 5.39
CA SER A 95 -15.28 -8.37 6.58
C SER A 95 -14.94 -9.66 7.35
N ARG A 96 -15.53 -9.89 8.52
CA ARG A 96 -15.33 -11.15 9.26
C ARG A 96 -15.74 -12.33 8.38
N GLY A 97 -14.93 -13.40 8.37
CA GLY A 97 -15.24 -14.62 7.62
C GLY A 97 -14.99 -14.55 6.11
N CYS A 98 -14.37 -13.47 5.58
CA CYS A 98 -14.18 -13.35 4.12
C CYS A 98 -13.28 -14.43 3.48
N VAL A 99 -12.50 -15.14 4.29
CA VAL A 99 -11.67 -16.26 3.83
C VAL A 99 -12.57 -17.45 3.46
N ASP A 100 -13.67 -17.63 4.20
CA ASP A 100 -14.62 -18.72 4.00
C ASP A 100 -15.75 -18.32 3.03
N ASP A 101 -16.13 -17.04 3.01
CA ASP A 101 -17.10 -16.48 2.06
C ASP A 101 -16.48 -15.31 1.25
N PRO A 102 -16.04 -15.58 0.00
CA PRO A 102 -15.47 -14.56 -0.88
C PRO A 102 -16.38 -13.35 -1.14
N LYS A 103 -17.71 -13.46 -0.94
CA LYS A 103 -18.63 -12.32 -1.09
C LYS A 103 -18.41 -11.23 -0.05
N LEU A 104 -17.72 -11.55 1.04
CA LEU A 104 -17.35 -10.62 2.11
C LEU A 104 -15.96 -9.98 1.90
N MET A 105 -15.27 -10.36 0.82
CA MET A 105 -14.05 -9.73 0.32
C MET A 105 -14.41 -8.68 -0.73
N ARG A 106 -13.77 -7.51 -0.64
CA ARG A 106 -13.98 -6.38 -1.54
C ARG A 106 -12.66 -5.96 -2.15
N THR A 107 -12.65 -5.76 -3.45
CA THR A 107 -11.45 -5.43 -4.23
C THR A 107 -11.55 -4.12 -5.00
N ALA A 108 -12.77 -3.59 -5.15
CA ALA A 108 -12.98 -2.31 -5.83
C ALA A 108 -12.32 -1.16 -5.05
N TRP A 109 -11.56 -0.32 -5.74
CA TRP A 109 -11.08 0.95 -5.21
C TRP A 109 -11.87 2.11 -5.81
N PRO A 110 -12.31 3.11 -5.01
CA PRO A 110 -12.22 3.17 -3.54
C PRO A 110 -13.36 2.45 -2.81
N GLY A 111 -14.43 2.08 -3.53
CA GLY A 111 -15.73 1.71 -2.97
C GLY A 111 -15.69 0.49 -2.04
N GLY A 112 -14.82 -0.48 -2.32
CA GLY A 112 -14.70 -1.71 -1.53
C GLY A 112 -14.35 -1.48 -0.06
N PHE A 113 -13.69 -0.36 0.28
CA PHE A 113 -13.46 0.03 1.67
C PHE A 113 -14.77 0.40 2.40
N ALA A 114 -15.71 1.06 1.72
CA ALA A 114 -17.01 1.41 2.29
C ALA A 114 -17.98 0.21 2.36
N GLU A 115 -17.70 -0.86 1.61
CA GLU A 115 -18.55 -2.05 1.53
C GLU A 115 -18.23 -3.14 2.55
N ILE A 116 -17.10 -3.05 3.26
CA ILE A 116 -16.82 -3.96 4.39
C ILE A 116 -17.63 -3.56 5.62
N SER A 117 -17.84 -4.51 6.53
CA SER A 117 -18.64 -4.29 7.73
C SER A 117 -18.06 -3.15 8.58
N PRO A 118 -18.90 -2.29 9.19
CA PRO A 118 -18.43 -1.17 10.01
C PRO A 118 -17.50 -1.61 11.14
N GLU A 119 -17.74 -2.78 11.73
CA GLU A 119 -16.87 -3.34 12.76
C GLU A 119 -15.43 -3.52 12.24
N ARG A 120 -15.27 -4.10 11.05
CA ARG A 120 -13.96 -4.34 10.45
C ARG A 120 -13.33 -3.08 9.87
N ARG A 121 -14.15 -2.21 9.26
CA ARG A 121 -13.71 -0.91 8.74
C ARG A 121 -13.07 -0.05 9.83
N ASN A 122 -13.70 -0.02 10.99
CA ASN A 122 -13.27 0.83 12.11
C ASN A 122 -12.25 0.15 13.02
N GLY A 123 -12.39 -1.15 13.25
CA GLY A 123 -11.53 -1.91 14.16
C GLY A 123 -10.16 -2.32 13.60
N TYR A 124 -9.89 -2.11 12.31
CA TYR A 124 -8.63 -2.53 11.67
C TYR A 124 -8.04 -1.44 10.76
N SER A 125 -6.72 -1.51 10.56
CA SER A 125 -5.97 -0.56 9.73
C SER A 125 -5.77 -1.12 8.32
N TRP A 126 -6.76 -0.88 7.46
CA TRP A 126 -6.76 -1.33 6.06
C TRP A 126 -5.95 -0.44 5.11
N LEU A 127 -5.82 0.85 5.42
CA LEU A 127 -5.21 1.87 4.56
C LEU A 127 -4.28 2.76 5.38
N GLY A 128 -3.19 3.21 4.77
CA GLY A 128 -2.25 4.15 5.36
C GLY A 128 -1.08 4.46 4.44
N THR A 129 -0.27 5.42 4.87
CA THR A 129 0.87 6.00 4.13
C THR A 129 2.17 5.20 4.35
N TRP A 130 2.07 3.88 4.56
CA TRP A 130 3.17 3.08 5.14
C TRP A 130 4.48 3.13 4.35
N ALA A 131 4.37 3.27 3.02
CA ALA A 131 5.46 3.18 2.08
C ALA A 131 6.01 4.55 1.66
N GLU A 132 5.33 5.65 1.99
CA GLU A 132 5.75 7.00 1.60
C GLU A 132 7.16 7.30 2.09
N GLU A 133 7.35 7.34 3.41
CA GLU A 133 8.66 7.54 4.03
C GLU A 133 9.59 6.32 3.83
N ARG A 134 9.06 5.10 4.04
CA ARG A 134 9.89 3.88 4.15
C ARG A 134 10.41 3.35 2.82
N VAL A 135 9.75 3.70 1.72
CA VAL A 135 10.06 3.16 0.39
C VAL A 135 10.23 4.28 -0.60
N ILE A 136 9.25 5.16 -0.76
CA ILE A 136 9.31 6.16 -1.84
C ILE A 136 10.43 7.18 -1.56
N GLU A 137 10.39 7.83 -0.40
CA GLU A 137 11.42 8.81 -0.01
C GLU A 137 12.76 8.15 0.28
N ALA A 138 12.75 7.01 0.97
CA ALA A 138 13.99 6.27 1.27
C ALA A 138 14.68 5.75 -0.01
N PHE A 139 13.93 5.31 -1.02
CA PHE A 139 14.49 4.87 -2.30
C PHE A 139 15.10 6.03 -3.08
N ASP A 140 14.45 7.20 -3.09
CA ASP A 140 14.97 8.41 -3.74
C ASP A 140 16.39 8.70 -3.23
N ALA A 141 16.55 8.81 -1.91
CA ALA A 141 17.84 9.01 -1.26
C ALA A 141 18.84 7.87 -1.48
N TRP A 142 18.36 6.62 -1.46
CA TRP A 142 19.20 5.44 -1.66
C TRP A 142 19.76 5.38 -3.09
N SER A 143 18.91 5.68 -4.08
CA SER A 143 19.26 5.61 -5.51
C SER A 143 20.28 6.66 -5.96
N ASP A 144 20.32 7.82 -5.31
CA ASP A 144 21.32 8.87 -5.57
C ASP A 144 22.75 8.44 -5.19
N THR A 145 22.89 7.54 -4.22
CA THR A 145 24.18 7.12 -3.67
C THR A 145 24.65 5.77 -4.20
N HIS A 146 23.75 5.02 -4.85
CA HIS A 146 24.00 3.71 -5.40
C HIS A 146 23.93 3.78 -6.92
N ALA A 147 25.09 3.92 -7.57
CA ALA A 147 25.20 3.86 -9.03
C ALA A 147 24.99 2.41 -9.51
N PHE A 148 23.72 2.04 -9.66
CA PHE A 148 23.31 0.84 -10.38
C PHE A 148 22.81 1.29 -11.76
N GLU A 149 23.22 0.61 -12.83
CA GLU A 149 22.60 0.81 -14.14
C GLU A 149 21.17 0.24 -14.09
N TRP A 150 20.26 1.03 -13.51
CA TRP A 150 18.86 0.80 -13.63
C TRP A 150 18.44 1.20 -15.04
N GLU A 151 18.33 0.23 -15.94
CA GLU A 151 17.50 0.39 -17.13
C GLU A 151 16.03 0.12 -16.73
N PRO A 152 15.16 1.15 -16.70
CA PRO A 152 13.73 0.88 -16.63
C PRO A 152 13.38 -0.01 -17.81
N ALA A 153 12.90 -1.23 -17.56
CA ALA A 153 12.37 -2.09 -18.60
C ALA A 153 11.27 -1.32 -19.36
N GLY A 154 11.61 -0.76 -20.52
CA GLY A 154 10.73 0.05 -21.35
C GLY A 154 11.08 1.54 -21.54
N SER A 155 12.22 2.07 -21.09
CA SER A 155 12.68 3.40 -21.58
C SER A 155 13.24 3.30 -22.99
N ASN A 156 12.34 3.12 -23.96
CA ASN A 156 12.61 3.63 -25.29
C ASN A 156 12.45 5.14 -25.22
N THR A 157 13.55 5.84 -24.97
CA THR A 157 13.67 7.26 -25.31
C THR A 157 14.53 7.34 -26.58
N PRO A 158 14.16 8.16 -27.59
CA PRO A 158 14.81 8.15 -28.91
C PRO A 158 16.28 8.56 -28.89
#